data_AF-A0A7M3LXB4-F1
#
_entry.id   AF-A0A7M3LXB4-F1
#
_cell.length_a   1.000
_cell.length_b   1.000
_cell.length_c   1.000
_cell.angle_alpha   90.00
_cell.angle_beta   90.00
_cell.angle_gamma   90.00
#
_symmetry.space_group_name_H-M   'P 1'
#
loop_
_entity.id
_entity.type
_entity.pdbx_description
1 polymer ?
#
loop_
_entity_poly.entity_id
_entity_poly.type
_entity_poly.pdbx_seq_one_letter_code
_entity_poly.pdbx_strand_id
1 'polypeptide(L)'
;MPDSDRTTLLNQLFAYVRDELVGDADLTPKITPQTPLLEWGILDSMRTARLLAHLRDHLDVRVPPTHLTGHHFKDVASIADLVWSLRSQPA
;
A
#
# COMPACT_ATOMS: atom_id res chain seq x y z
N MET A 1 -10.27 -12.97 15.95
CA MET A 1 -9.57 -11.71 16.32
C MET A 1 -9.20 -11.00 15.02
N PRO A 2 -9.99 -10.04 14.54
CA PRO A 2 -9.83 -9.45 13.21
C PRO A 2 -8.70 -8.41 13.07
N ASP A 3 -8.21 -7.84 14.18
CA ASP A 3 -7.13 -6.84 14.17
C ASP A 3 -5.74 -7.38 13.78
N SER A 4 -5.51 -8.67 14.02
CA SER A 4 -4.24 -9.34 13.69
C SER A 4 -4.02 -9.44 12.17
N ASP A 5 -5.09 -9.62 11.41
CA ASP A 5 -5.03 -9.76 9.95
C ASP A 5 -4.73 -8.41 9.27
N ARG A 6 -5.37 -7.31 9.74
CA ARG A 6 -5.09 -5.96 9.23
C ARG A 6 -3.64 -5.56 9.51
N THR A 7 -3.13 -5.86 10.70
CA THR A 7 -1.73 -5.56 11.07
C THR A 7 -0.75 -6.36 10.22
N THR A 8 -1.07 -7.63 9.93
CA THR A 8 -0.27 -8.48 9.06
C THR A 8 -0.25 -7.95 7.63
N LEU A 9 -1.41 -7.54 7.10
CA LEU A 9 -1.55 -6.91 5.79
C LEU A 9 -0.69 -5.64 5.70
N LEU A 10 -0.77 -4.76 6.70
CA LEU A 10 0.01 -3.54 6.75
C LEU A 10 1.53 -3.84 6.72
N ASN A 11 1.98 -4.81 7.50
CA ASN A 11 3.41 -5.19 7.53
C ASN A 11 3.87 -5.78 6.19
N GLN A 12 3.06 -6.63 5.55
CA GLN A 12 3.37 -7.17 4.23
C GLN A 12 3.45 -6.07 3.18
N LEU A 13 2.47 -5.16 3.17
CA LEU A 13 2.43 -4.06 2.23
C LEU A 13 3.60 -3.09 2.45
N PHE A 14 3.93 -2.80 3.71
CA PHE A 14 5.06 -1.95 4.08
C PHE A 14 6.40 -2.58 3.65
N ALA A 15 6.58 -3.88 3.87
CA ALA A 15 7.76 -4.60 3.41
C ALA A 15 7.89 -4.52 1.88
N TYR A 16 6.80 -4.74 1.14
CA TYR A 16 6.79 -4.60 -0.33
C TYR A 16 7.13 -3.18 -0.78
N VAL A 17 6.50 -2.15 -0.20
CA VAL A 17 6.80 -0.75 -0.52
C VAL A 17 8.28 -0.45 -0.27
N ARG A 18 8.82 -0.93 0.84
CA ARG A 18 10.21 -0.71 1.23
C ARG A 18 11.21 -1.44 0.33
N ASP A 19 10.91 -2.66 -0.09
CA ASP A 19 11.83 -3.51 -0.87
C ASP A 19 11.73 -3.22 -2.38
N GLU A 20 10.51 -3.05 -2.89
CA GLU A 20 10.24 -2.97 -4.33
C GLU A 20 9.99 -1.55 -4.83
N LEU A 21 9.49 -0.64 -3.98
CA LEU A 21 9.21 0.75 -4.40
C LEU A 21 10.31 1.71 -3.95
N VAL A 22 10.85 1.55 -2.75
CA VAL A 22 11.92 2.39 -2.20
C VAL A 22 13.25 1.87 -2.72
N GLY A 23 13.56 2.20 -3.98
CA GLY A 23 14.84 1.86 -4.61
C GLY A 23 16.06 2.58 -4.03
N ASP A 24 15.91 3.24 -2.88
CA ASP A 24 16.94 4.03 -2.21
C ASP A 24 17.14 3.52 -0.78
N ALA A 25 18.26 2.82 -0.57
CA ALA A 25 18.57 2.17 0.70
C ALA A 25 18.73 3.15 1.87
N ASP A 26 19.01 4.43 1.61
CA ASP A 26 19.13 5.48 2.62
C ASP A 26 17.77 6.03 3.09
N LEU A 27 16.72 5.89 2.26
CA LEU A 27 15.34 6.25 2.62
C LEU A 27 14.61 5.11 3.33
N THR A 28 14.95 3.87 3.02
CA THR A 28 14.41 2.64 3.63
C THR A 28 14.32 2.62 5.17
N PRO A 29 15.32 3.07 5.95
CA PRO A 29 15.21 3.11 7.41
C PRO A 29 14.43 4.32 7.96
N LYS A 30 14.11 5.32 7.12
CA LYS A 30 13.46 6.58 7.53
C LYS A 30 11.95 6.60 7.26
N ILE A 31 11.47 5.68 6.44
CA ILE A 31 10.06 5.55 6.12
C ILE A 31 9.32 4.77 7.20
N THR A 32 8.07 5.15 7.43
CA THR A 32 7.14 4.52 8.35
C THR A 32 5.81 4.27 7.63
N PRO A 33 4.90 3.45 8.18
CA PRO A 33 3.59 3.21 7.57
C PRO A 33 2.74 4.48 7.38
N GLN A 34 3.02 5.54 8.15
CA GLN A 34 2.32 6.83 8.10
C GLN A 34 3.10 7.89 7.31
N THR A 35 4.25 7.53 6.73
CA THR A 35 5.07 8.45 5.95
C THR A 35 4.35 8.79 4.64
N PRO A 36 4.27 10.09 4.28
CA PRO A 36 3.62 10.51 3.04
C PRO A 36 4.47 10.12 1.83
N LEU A 37 4.12 9.00 1.20
CA LEU A 37 4.82 8.40 0.06
C LEU A 37 4.80 9.30 -1.17
N LEU A 38 3.70 10.03 -1.39
CA LEU A 38 3.56 10.96 -2.51
C LEU A 38 4.46 12.19 -2.33
N GLU A 39 4.48 12.77 -1.13
CA GLU A 39 5.30 13.95 -0.83
C GLU A 39 6.80 13.62 -0.88
N TRP A 40 7.17 12.39 -0.51
CA TRP A 40 8.55 11.91 -0.56
C TRP A 40 8.96 11.41 -1.95
N GLY A 41 8.06 11.42 -2.94
CA GLY A 41 8.31 10.88 -4.27
C GLY A 41 8.54 9.36 -4.30
N ILE A 42 8.19 8.67 -3.22
CA ILE A 42 8.27 7.20 -3.11
C ILE A 42 7.17 6.54 -3.92
N LEU A 43 6.02 7.19 -4.08
CA LEU A 43 4.92 6.70 -4.87
C LEU A 43 4.63 7.67 -6.03
N ASP A 44 4.59 7.11 -7.23
CA ASP A 44 4.26 7.79 -8.47
C ASP A 44 3.24 6.95 -9.27
N SER A 45 2.80 7.41 -10.44
CA SER A 45 1.83 6.68 -11.27
C SER A 45 2.30 5.27 -11.66
N MET A 46 3.58 5.10 -11.96
CA MET A 46 4.17 3.84 -12.39
C MET A 46 4.32 2.86 -11.21
N ARG A 47 4.77 3.36 -10.06
CA ARG A 47 4.85 2.61 -8.80
C ARG A 47 3.47 2.23 -8.27
N THR A 48 2.48 3.10 -8.43
CA THR A 48 1.08 2.81 -8.12
C THR A 48 0.57 1.66 -8.98
N ALA A 49 0.83 1.68 -10.29
CA ALA A 49 0.44 0.57 -11.17
C ALA A 49 1.10 -0.76 -10.76
N ARG A 50 2.38 -0.76 -10.36
CA ARG A 50 3.07 -1.95 -9.83
C ARG A 50 2.45 -2.43 -8.53
N LEU A 51 2.14 -1.51 -7.61
CA LEU A 51 1.47 -1.83 -6.35
C LEU A 51 0.12 -2.48 -6.61
N LEU A 52 -0.69 -1.94 -7.53
CA LEU A 52 -1.98 -2.51 -7.92
C LEU A 52 -1.86 -3.91 -8.51
N ALA A 53 -0.82 -4.16 -9.32
CA ALA A 53 -0.54 -5.49 -9.83
C ALA A 53 -0.20 -6.46 -8.68
N HIS A 54 0.62 -6.04 -7.71
CA HIS A 54 0.97 -6.85 -6.55
C HIS A 54 -0.25 -7.15 -5.66
N LEU A 55 -1.09 -6.15 -5.37
CA LEU A 55 -2.33 -6.34 -4.61
C LEU A 55 -3.26 -7.38 -5.27
N ARG A 56 -3.36 -7.34 -6.60
CA ARG A 56 -4.16 -8.30 -7.35
C ARG A 56 -3.55 -9.70 -7.36
N ASP A 57 -2.25 -9.82 -7.55
CA ASP A 57 -1.57 -11.10 -7.71
C ASP A 57 -1.35 -11.83 -6.38
N HIS A 58 -0.96 -11.10 -5.33
CA HIS A 58 -0.63 -11.69 -4.02
C HIS A 58 -1.79 -11.68 -3.03
N LEU A 59 -2.68 -10.68 -3.09
CA LEU A 59 -3.75 -10.52 -2.11
C LEU A 59 -5.15 -10.79 -2.68
N ASP A 60 -5.24 -11.07 -3.99
CA ASP A 60 -6.49 -11.22 -4.74
C ASP A 60 -7.45 -10.01 -4.58
N VAL A 61 -6.87 -8.82 -4.33
CA VAL A 61 -7.64 -7.58 -4.16
C VAL A 61 -7.57 -6.74 -5.41
N ARG A 62 -8.74 -6.45 -6.00
CA ARG A 62 -8.87 -5.50 -7.11
C ARG A 62 -9.25 -4.14 -6.57
N VAL A 63 -8.32 -3.19 -6.65
CA VAL A 63 -8.60 -1.79 -6.32
C VAL A 63 -9.23 -1.09 -7.54
N PRO A 64 -10.45 -0.56 -7.43
CA PRO A 64 -11.08 0.15 -8.53
C PRO A 64 -10.35 1.48 -8.82
N PRO A 65 -10.34 1.94 -10.08
CA PRO A 65 -9.74 3.23 -10.44
C PRO A 65 -10.39 4.42 -9.71
N THR A 66 -11.65 4.31 -9.31
CA THR A 66 -12.36 5.32 -8.50
C THR A 66 -11.76 5.52 -7.11
N HIS A 67 -11.04 4.52 -6.58
CA HIS A 67 -10.36 4.61 -5.29
C HIS A 67 -8.89 5.04 -5.41
N LEU A 68 -8.35 5.21 -6.63
CA LEU A 68 -6.97 5.66 -6.89
C LEU A 68 -6.82 7.17 -6.68
N THR A 69 -7.08 7.62 -5.46
CA THR A 69 -6.96 9.03 -5.08
C THR A 69 -5.73 9.23 -4.21
N GLY A 70 -5.14 10.43 -4.26
CA GLY A 70 -4.02 10.78 -3.38
C GLY A 70 -4.35 10.62 -1.89
N HIS A 71 -5.62 10.63 -1.50
CA HIS A 71 -6.05 10.41 -0.13
C HIS A 71 -5.89 8.94 0.33
N HIS A 72 -6.16 7.96 -0.54
CA HIS A 72 -5.96 6.55 -0.19
C HIS A 72 -4.51 6.10 -0.39
N PHE A 73 -3.78 6.77 -1.28
CA PHE A 73 -2.41 6.42 -1.66
C PHE A 73 -1.35 7.35 -1.05
N LYS A 74 -1.72 8.19 -0.07
CA LYS A 74 -0.77 9.08 0.63
C LYS A 74 0.26 8.30 1.44
N ASP A 75 -0.13 7.23 2.11
CA ASP A 75 0.69 6.48 3.06
C ASP A 75 0.29 4.99 3.06
N VAL A 76 1.20 4.12 3.51
CA VAL A 76 1.00 2.67 3.48
C VAL A 76 -0.18 2.25 4.37
N ALA A 77 -0.38 2.94 5.49
CA ALA A 77 -1.49 2.68 6.40
C ALA A 77 -2.86 2.90 5.72
N SER A 78 -2.99 3.96 4.92
CA SER A 78 -4.21 4.29 4.17
C SER A 78 -4.48 3.26 3.07
N ILE A 79 -3.43 2.79 2.39
CA ILE A 79 -3.57 1.74 1.37
C ILE A 79 -3.98 0.43 2.05
N ALA A 80 -3.38 0.08 3.20
CA ALA A 80 -3.76 -1.10 3.95
C ALA A 80 -5.23 -1.04 4.43
N ASP A 81 -5.70 0.15 4.84
CA ASP A 81 -7.11 0.36 5.20
C ASP A 81 -8.05 0.17 4.01
N LEU A 82 -7.71 0.75 2.85
CA LEU A 82 -8.47 0.57 1.62
C LEU A 82 -8.55 -0.92 1.23
N VAL A 83 -7.41 -1.60 1.21
CA VAL A 83 -7.33 -3.03 0.85
C VAL A 83 -8.12 -3.88 1.85
N TRP A 84 -8.02 -3.58 3.15
CA TRP A 84 -8.81 -4.24 4.19
C TRP A 84 -10.31 -4.05 3.98
N SER A 85 -10.74 -2.82 3.69
CA SER A 85 -12.14 -2.49 3.42
C SER A 85 -12.66 -3.24 2.18
N LEU A 86 -11.87 -3.28 1.10
CA LEU A 86 -12.21 -4.01 -0.12
C LEU A 86 -12.31 -5.53 0.10
N ARG A 87 -11.46 -6.11 0.95
CA ARG A 87 -11.55 -7.55 1.31
C ARG A 87 -12.79 -7.88 2.13
N SER A 88 -13.24 -6.94 2.96
CA SER A 88 -14.44 -7.13 3.78
C SER A 88 -15.74 -6.92 3.01
N GLN A 89 -15.68 -6.34 1.81
CA GLN A 89 -16.85 -6.03 1.01
C GLN A 89 -17.05 -7.18 0.00
N PRO A 90 -18.10 -8.02 0.15
CA PRO A 90 -18.40 -9.04 -0.84
C PRO A 90 -18.75 -8.34 -2.16
N ALA A 91 -18.07 -8.75 -3.24
CA ALA A 91 -18.30 -8.27 -4.59
C ALA A 91 -19.72 -8.57 -5.08
#